data_AF-A0A1J9PS00-F1
#
_entry.id   AF-A0A1J9PS00-F1
#
_cell.length_a   1.000
_cell.length_b   1.000
_cell.length_c   1.000
_cell.angle_alpha   90.00
_cell.angle_beta   90.00
_cell.angle_gamma   90.00
#
_symmetry.space_group_name_H-M   'P 1'
#
loop_
_entity.id
_entity.type
_entity.pdbx_description
1 polymer ?
#
loop_
_entity_poly.entity_id
_entity_poly.type
_entity_poly.pdbx_seq_one_letter_code
_entity_poly.pdbx_strand_id
1 'polypeptide(L)'
;MDEAQRGAKALSASDFPAAIEHYTRALIVNPHATDYYIKRSTAYSRLRAEDGGSNGRAALHDAEMAVALGLQRARREQILAGQLRRAIVLYQLGRYGDADFVFKIVRGKVGPSVSNTMESAMSANSGGAPASKTIHKELDIWEIKVGNWMRKLEKHDDRLQVTVKEYPDIKVPKEAELKEVFLKQLAENAGMAAGVVQVDKGSADKGKEASGRGDAAPSSEPVPQQPYTSHSLSTPQAPAATNVRHEWYQTHDTVVVTLYAKGVPKEKADIDIQEDSLCITFPTASGSDFSFNLDPLFLPVDSTNSKASVMSTKIEIILHKKQPGQKWGGLEGTSRPTISDSTENAPATMLSAQPSIITPSTDHAPSYPTSSRKGAKDWDKVASSLTKKKKKQESKGKEHDSTAADDDQKEGAEDDDGVESDNSDYGTGDPVDSFFKKLYANADPDTRRAMVKSYYESEGTALSTNWSEVGKGKVEVAPPSDD
;
A
#
# COMPACT_ATOMS: atom_id res chain seq x y z
N MET A 1 -5.65 15.12 5.86
CA MET A 1 -5.39 13.90 5.06
C MET A 1 -5.84 14.15 3.64
N ASP A 2 -5.07 13.65 2.68
CA ASP A 2 -5.43 13.66 1.26
C ASP A 2 -6.54 12.62 0.97
N GLU A 3 -7.39 12.89 -0.02
CA GLU A 3 -8.49 12.00 -0.41
C GLU A 3 -7.95 10.66 -0.93
N ALA A 4 -6.86 10.65 -1.70
CA ALA A 4 -6.28 9.39 -2.18
C ALA A 4 -5.67 8.54 -1.05
N GLN A 5 -5.19 9.17 0.03
CA GLN A 5 -4.77 8.47 1.26
C GLN A 5 -5.97 7.86 1.99
N ARG A 6 -7.10 8.57 2.10
CA ARG A 6 -8.33 8.00 2.69
C ARG A 6 -8.85 6.83 1.86
N GLY A 7 -8.87 6.95 0.54
CA GLY A 7 -9.23 5.85 -0.37
C GLY A 7 -8.29 4.65 -0.26
N ALA A 8 -6.99 4.88 -0.02
CA ALA A 8 -6.03 3.79 0.21
C ALA A 8 -6.27 3.09 1.55
N LYS A 9 -6.58 3.85 2.61
CA LYS A 9 -6.95 3.30 3.92
C LYS A 9 -8.25 2.48 3.81
N ALA A 10 -9.28 3.00 3.14
CA ALA A 10 -10.54 2.29 2.91
C ALA A 10 -10.33 0.98 2.13
N LEU A 11 -9.54 1.00 1.04
CA LEU A 11 -9.16 -0.24 0.32
C LEU A 11 -8.46 -1.25 1.23
N SER A 12 -7.53 -0.82 2.09
CA SER A 12 -6.85 -1.73 3.02
C SER A 12 -7.76 -2.28 4.12
N ALA A 13 -8.83 -1.55 4.47
CA ALA A 13 -9.87 -1.99 5.38
C ALA A 13 -10.97 -2.83 4.70
N SER A 14 -10.87 -3.08 3.39
CA SER A 14 -11.92 -3.71 2.55
C SER A 14 -13.26 -2.95 2.53
N ASP A 15 -13.23 -1.66 2.85
CA ASP A 15 -14.34 -0.72 2.67
C ASP A 15 -14.29 -0.20 1.22
N PHE A 16 -14.96 -0.94 0.34
CA PHE A 16 -14.98 -0.63 -1.09
C PHE A 16 -15.87 0.58 -1.44
N PRO A 17 -17.05 0.80 -0.82
CA PRO A 17 -17.85 2.00 -1.03
C PRO A 17 -17.09 3.30 -0.69
N ALA A 18 -16.50 3.41 0.51
CA ALA A 18 -15.76 4.61 0.88
C ALA A 18 -14.49 4.77 0.05
N ALA A 19 -13.84 3.67 -0.35
CA ALA A 19 -12.73 3.72 -1.30
C ALA A 19 -13.14 4.35 -2.64
N ILE A 20 -14.29 3.95 -3.20
CA ILE A 20 -14.81 4.51 -4.45
C ILE A 20 -15.09 6.00 -4.31
N GLU A 21 -15.75 6.40 -3.22
CA GLU A 21 -16.08 7.80 -2.92
C GLU A 21 -14.81 8.66 -2.81
N HIS A 22 -13.83 8.23 -2.00
CA HIS A 22 -12.57 8.94 -1.81
C HIS A 22 -11.71 8.99 -3.07
N TYR A 23 -11.63 7.92 -3.88
CA TYR A 23 -10.92 7.99 -5.17
C TYR A 23 -11.65 8.87 -6.19
N THR A 24 -12.99 8.94 -6.15
CA THR A 24 -13.75 9.84 -7.02
C THR A 24 -13.51 11.30 -6.62
N ARG A 25 -13.44 11.62 -5.32
CA ARG A 25 -12.99 12.94 -4.83
C ARG A 25 -11.55 13.25 -5.25
N ALA A 26 -10.62 12.29 -5.12
CA ALA A 26 -9.23 12.47 -5.54
C ALA A 26 -9.10 12.70 -7.07
N LEU A 27 -9.97 12.07 -7.86
CA LEU A 27 -10.06 12.27 -9.31
C LEU A 27 -10.68 13.62 -9.71
N ILE A 28 -11.50 14.27 -8.86
CA ILE A 28 -11.93 15.66 -9.12
C ILE A 28 -10.74 16.62 -8.98
N VAL A 29 -9.85 16.38 -8.02
CA VAL A 29 -8.62 17.18 -7.85
C VAL A 29 -7.62 16.90 -8.97
N ASN A 30 -7.39 15.62 -9.30
CA ASN A 30 -6.43 15.18 -10.30
C ASN A 30 -7.04 14.19 -11.33
N PRO A 31 -7.81 14.65 -12.34
CA PRO A 31 -8.57 13.75 -13.22
C PRO A 31 -7.73 12.86 -14.11
N HIS A 32 -6.47 13.19 -14.34
CA HIS A 32 -5.55 12.36 -15.13
C HIS A 32 -4.68 11.44 -14.25
N ALA A 33 -5.01 11.21 -12.98
CA ALA A 33 -4.23 10.35 -12.08
C ALA A 33 -4.52 8.85 -12.31
N THR A 34 -3.75 8.23 -13.20
CA THR A 34 -3.86 6.82 -13.61
C THR A 34 -4.02 5.84 -12.44
N ASP A 35 -3.21 6.01 -11.39
CA ASP A 35 -3.21 5.14 -10.22
C ASP A 35 -4.54 5.15 -9.45
N TYR A 36 -5.28 6.27 -9.48
CA TYR A 36 -6.57 6.37 -8.80
C TYR A 36 -7.64 5.57 -9.54
N TYR A 37 -7.62 5.57 -10.89
CA TYR A 37 -8.48 4.69 -11.69
C TYR A 37 -8.19 3.20 -11.44
N ILE A 38 -6.91 2.80 -11.37
CA ILE A 38 -6.54 1.39 -11.09
C ILE A 38 -7.05 0.95 -9.71
N LYS A 39 -6.91 1.82 -8.70
CA LYS A 39 -7.39 1.55 -7.33
C LYS A 39 -8.91 1.58 -7.22
N ARG A 40 -9.59 2.53 -7.87
CA ARG A 40 -11.06 2.60 -7.93
C ARG A 40 -11.68 1.44 -8.71
N SER A 41 -11.06 1.02 -9.83
CA SER A 41 -11.38 -0.23 -10.55
C SER A 41 -11.28 -1.46 -9.65
N THR A 42 -10.28 -1.49 -8.75
CA THR A 42 -10.13 -2.58 -7.78
C THR A 42 -11.28 -2.60 -6.79
N ALA A 43 -11.66 -1.44 -6.24
CA ALA A 43 -12.82 -1.31 -5.36
C ALA A 43 -14.13 -1.73 -6.06
N TYR A 44 -14.43 -1.20 -7.26
CA TYR A 44 -15.64 -1.58 -8.02
C TYR A 44 -15.77 -3.09 -8.25
N SER A 45 -14.66 -3.78 -8.53
CA SER A 45 -14.69 -5.23 -8.75
C SER A 45 -14.84 -6.08 -7.49
N ARG A 46 -14.59 -5.49 -6.32
CA ARG A 46 -14.62 -6.15 -5.01
C ARG A 46 -15.81 -5.70 -4.14
N LEU A 47 -16.63 -4.76 -4.64
CA LEU A 47 -17.91 -4.40 -4.04
C LEU A 47 -18.70 -5.67 -3.71
N ARG A 48 -19.21 -5.69 -2.49
CA ARG A 48 -19.92 -6.82 -1.90
C ARG A 48 -21.38 -6.81 -2.36
N ALA A 49 -22.08 -7.93 -2.25
CA ALA A 49 -23.49 -8.02 -2.61
C ALA A 49 -24.35 -7.01 -1.82
N GLU A 50 -24.03 -6.79 -0.54
CA GLU A 50 -24.65 -5.78 0.34
C GLU A 50 -24.53 -4.34 -0.18
N ASP A 51 -23.43 -4.00 -0.87
CA ASP A 51 -23.13 -2.67 -1.41
C ASP A 51 -23.62 -2.47 -2.86
N GLY A 52 -24.46 -3.36 -3.38
CA GLY A 52 -24.92 -3.36 -4.79
C GLY A 52 -24.09 -4.23 -5.75
N GLY A 53 -23.16 -5.04 -5.23
CA GLY A 53 -22.44 -6.06 -5.98
C GLY A 53 -21.27 -5.55 -6.84
N SER A 54 -20.52 -6.49 -7.42
CA SER A 54 -19.32 -6.17 -8.19
C SER A 54 -19.66 -5.46 -9.50
N ASN A 55 -19.38 -4.16 -9.57
CA ASN A 55 -19.63 -3.35 -10.75
C ASN A 55 -18.51 -3.53 -11.79
N GLY A 56 -18.49 -4.70 -12.43
CA GLY A 56 -17.48 -5.06 -13.43
C GLY A 56 -17.43 -4.10 -14.63
N ARG A 57 -18.54 -3.45 -14.99
CA ARG A 57 -18.58 -2.46 -16.08
C ARG A 57 -17.86 -1.16 -15.72
N ALA A 58 -18.10 -0.61 -14.52
CA ALA A 58 -17.36 0.54 -14.02
C ALA A 58 -15.89 0.20 -13.77
N ALA A 59 -15.61 -0.99 -13.23
CA ALA A 59 -14.25 -1.48 -13.04
C ALA A 59 -13.47 -1.59 -14.36
N LEU A 60 -14.13 -2.03 -15.44
CA LEU A 60 -13.51 -2.16 -16.76
C LEU A 60 -13.23 -0.79 -17.36
N HIS A 61 -14.20 0.13 -17.32
CA HIS A 61 -14.04 1.49 -17.81
C HIS A 61 -12.86 2.21 -17.13
N ASP A 62 -12.74 2.12 -15.80
CA ASP A 62 -11.61 2.70 -15.07
C ASP A 62 -10.27 2.06 -15.47
N ALA A 63 -10.23 0.74 -15.66
CA ALA A 63 -9.01 0.06 -16.11
C ALA A 63 -8.60 0.48 -17.54
N GLU A 64 -9.57 0.65 -18.44
CA GLU A 64 -9.32 1.10 -19.81
C GLU A 64 -8.91 2.58 -19.88
N MET A 65 -9.52 3.44 -19.05
CA MET A 65 -9.10 4.84 -18.87
C MET A 65 -7.67 4.92 -18.33
N ALA A 66 -7.29 4.02 -17.42
CA ALA A 66 -5.92 3.95 -16.91
C ALA A 66 -4.90 3.61 -18.01
N VAL A 67 -5.24 2.68 -18.92
CA VAL A 67 -4.41 2.36 -20.09
C VAL A 67 -4.30 3.57 -21.03
N ALA A 68 -5.42 4.24 -21.34
CA ALA A 68 -5.45 5.40 -22.23
C ALA A 68 -4.61 6.57 -21.69
N LEU A 69 -4.72 6.89 -20.39
CA LEU A 69 -3.89 7.90 -19.71
C LEU A 69 -2.41 7.50 -19.65
N GLY A 70 -2.12 6.21 -19.44
CA GLY A 70 -0.76 5.68 -19.48
C GLY A 70 -0.11 5.85 -20.85
N LEU A 71 -0.86 5.60 -21.93
CA LEU A 71 -0.44 5.80 -23.32
C LEU A 71 -0.17 7.28 -23.63
N GLN A 72 -1.12 8.17 -23.30
CA GLN A 72 -1.00 9.61 -23.51
C GLN A 72 0.25 10.21 -22.85
N ARG A 73 0.73 9.60 -21.76
CA ARG A 73 1.92 10.04 -21.00
C ARG A 73 3.18 9.20 -21.29
N ALA A 74 3.11 8.22 -22.18
CA ALA A 74 4.17 7.24 -22.46
C ALA A 74 4.74 6.52 -21.21
N ARG A 75 3.93 6.35 -20.15
CA ARG A 75 4.35 5.73 -18.89
C ARG A 75 4.17 4.21 -18.94
N ARG A 76 5.19 3.48 -19.41
CA ARG A 76 5.17 2.01 -19.58
C ARG A 76 4.59 1.26 -18.36
N GLU A 77 5.05 1.59 -17.16
CA GLU A 77 4.60 0.95 -15.91
C GLU A 77 3.09 1.10 -15.69
N GLN A 78 2.55 2.30 -15.94
CA GLN A 78 1.12 2.60 -15.78
C GLN A 78 0.28 1.93 -16.89
N ILE A 79 0.81 1.83 -18.11
CA ILE A 79 0.17 1.05 -19.19
C ILE A 79 0.08 -0.42 -18.78
N LEU A 80 1.16 -1.00 -18.25
CA LEU A 80 1.19 -2.42 -17.85
C LEU A 80 0.29 -2.70 -16.65
N ALA A 81 0.30 -1.84 -15.62
CA ALA A 81 -0.60 -1.95 -14.48
C ALA A 81 -2.08 -1.80 -14.89
N GLY A 82 -2.40 -0.86 -15.80
CA GLY A 82 -3.74 -0.70 -16.37
C GLY A 82 -4.19 -1.92 -17.19
N GLN A 83 -3.31 -2.50 -18.02
CA GLN A 83 -3.62 -3.68 -18.82
C GLN A 83 -3.81 -4.94 -17.96
N LEU A 84 -2.95 -5.15 -16.95
CA LEU A 84 -3.11 -6.23 -15.98
C LEU A 84 -4.48 -6.09 -15.26
N ARG A 85 -4.80 -4.88 -14.80
CA ARG A 85 -6.09 -4.58 -14.17
C ARG A 85 -7.27 -4.83 -15.11
N ARG A 86 -7.17 -4.43 -16.38
CA ARG A 86 -8.18 -4.66 -17.43
C ARG A 86 -8.44 -6.15 -17.65
N ALA A 87 -7.38 -6.96 -17.79
CA ALA A 87 -7.47 -8.40 -17.96
C ALA A 87 -8.14 -9.10 -16.76
N ILE A 88 -7.81 -8.69 -15.53
CA ILE A 88 -8.46 -9.20 -14.31
C ILE A 88 -9.97 -8.90 -14.32
N VAL A 89 -10.39 -7.70 -14.71
CA VAL A 89 -11.81 -7.36 -14.78
C VAL A 89 -12.53 -8.12 -15.91
N LEU A 90 -11.89 -8.29 -17.07
CA LEU A 90 -12.43 -9.12 -18.16
C LEU A 90 -12.64 -10.57 -17.71
N TYR A 91 -11.71 -11.14 -16.95
CA TYR A 91 -11.85 -12.45 -16.32
C TYR A 91 -13.03 -12.48 -15.33
N GLN A 92 -13.18 -11.46 -14.48
CA GLN A 92 -14.31 -11.36 -13.53
C GLN A 92 -15.68 -11.22 -14.23
N LEU A 93 -15.70 -10.65 -15.43
CA LEU A 93 -16.88 -10.58 -16.31
C LEU A 93 -17.12 -11.89 -17.10
N GLY A 94 -16.33 -12.94 -16.88
CA GLY A 94 -16.43 -14.21 -17.60
C GLY A 94 -15.91 -14.17 -19.05
N ARG A 95 -15.27 -13.09 -19.48
CA ARG A 95 -14.70 -12.90 -20.83
C ARG A 95 -13.28 -13.44 -20.87
N TYR A 96 -13.15 -14.76 -20.75
CA TYR A 96 -11.87 -15.44 -20.58
C TYR A 96 -10.95 -15.34 -21.80
N GLY A 97 -11.49 -15.37 -23.02
CA GLY A 97 -10.72 -15.15 -24.24
C GLY A 97 -10.08 -13.75 -24.29
N ASP A 98 -10.89 -12.72 -24.05
CA ASP A 98 -10.42 -11.33 -23.94
C ASP A 98 -9.37 -11.15 -22.82
N ALA A 99 -9.57 -11.80 -21.67
CA ALA A 99 -8.64 -11.74 -20.55
C ALA A 99 -7.28 -12.39 -20.89
N ASP A 100 -7.28 -13.62 -21.41
CA ASP A 100 -6.07 -14.35 -21.84
C ASP A 100 -5.29 -13.59 -22.92
N PHE A 101 -5.97 -12.99 -23.89
CA PHE A 101 -5.35 -12.15 -24.91
C PHE A 101 -4.60 -10.95 -24.29
N VAL A 102 -5.23 -10.24 -23.35
CA VAL A 102 -4.59 -9.09 -22.68
C VAL A 102 -3.47 -9.54 -21.73
N PHE A 103 -3.62 -10.66 -21.01
CA PHE A 103 -2.52 -11.22 -20.19
C PHE A 103 -1.30 -11.56 -21.06
N LYS A 104 -1.48 -12.19 -22.23
CA LYS A 104 -0.39 -12.48 -23.18
C LYS A 104 0.30 -11.21 -23.70
N ILE A 105 -0.43 -10.12 -23.94
CA ILE A 105 0.15 -8.81 -24.28
C ILE A 105 1.01 -8.27 -23.13
N VAL A 106 0.54 -8.36 -21.88
CA VAL A 106 1.31 -7.93 -20.70
C VAL A 106 2.55 -8.80 -20.57
N ARG A 107 2.42 -10.12 -20.70
CA ARG A 107 3.54 -11.08 -20.67
C ARG A 107 4.62 -10.77 -21.70
N GLY A 108 4.23 -10.52 -22.95
CA GLY A 108 5.15 -10.14 -24.02
C GLY A 108 5.92 -8.83 -23.76
N LYS A 109 5.41 -7.96 -22.88
CA LYS A 109 6.05 -6.68 -22.50
C LYS A 109 6.79 -6.74 -21.16
N VAL A 110 6.42 -7.61 -20.25
CA VAL A 110 7.07 -7.77 -18.93
C VAL A 110 8.20 -8.80 -19.01
N GLY A 111 8.08 -9.80 -19.90
CA GLY A 111 9.05 -10.88 -20.08
C GLY A 111 8.56 -12.23 -19.52
N PRO A 112 9.35 -13.31 -19.67
CA PRO A 112 9.02 -14.62 -19.11
C PRO A 112 8.90 -14.56 -17.58
N SER A 113 8.21 -15.55 -16.97
CA SER A 113 8.15 -15.59 -15.50
C SER A 113 9.54 -15.77 -14.89
N VAL A 114 9.81 -14.98 -13.86
CA VAL A 114 11.02 -15.06 -13.03
C VAL A 114 10.87 -16.01 -11.84
N SER A 115 9.71 -16.67 -11.66
CA SER A 115 9.41 -17.48 -10.46
C SER A 115 10.40 -18.64 -10.25
N ASN A 116 10.96 -19.19 -11.33
CA ASN A 116 11.77 -20.41 -11.32
C ASN A 116 13.26 -20.17 -11.58
N THR A 117 13.76 -18.93 -11.44
CA THR A 117 15.16 -18.57 -11.77
C THR A 117 16.01 -18.25 -10.54
N MET A 118 17.29 -18.61 -10.57
CA MET A 118 18.26 -18.37 -9.48
C MET A 118 18.37 -16.87 -9.11
N GLU A 119 18.16 -15.98 -10.08
CA GLU A 119 18.02 -14.52 -9.93
C GLU A 119 16.94 -14.12 -8.88
N SER A 120 15.78 -14.81 -8.87
CA SER A 120 14.69 -14.54 -7.94
C SER A 120 15.06 -14.89 -6.50
N ALA A 121 15.85 -15.95 -6.29
CA ALA A 121 16.31 -16.35 -4.97
C ALA A 121 17.32 -15.34 -4.40
N MET A 122 18.30 -14.89 -5.20
CA MET A 122 19.29 -13.89 -4.78
C MET A 122 18.66 -12.51 -4.52
N SER A 123 17.62 -12.16 -5.29
CA SER A 123 16.92 -10.88 -5.18
C SER A 123 15.72 -10.89 -4.21
N ALA A 124 15.54 -11.95 -3.42
CA ALA A 124 14.52 -12.02 -2.36
C ALA A 124 14.98 -11.37 -1.05
N ASN A 125 16.29 -11.18 -0.86
CA ASN A 125 16.89 -10.73 0.40
C ASN A 125 17.03 -9.20 0.53
N SER A 126 16.60 -8.42 -0.47
CA SER A 126 16.54 -6.96 -0.42
C SER A 126 15.11 -6.48 -0.22
N GLY A 127 14.87 -5.81 0.91
CA GLY A 127 13.54 -5.33 1.30
C GLY A 127 12.94 -4.34 0.30
N GLY A 128 11.68 -4.58 -0.10
CA GLY A 128 10.96 -3.80 -1.10
C GLY A 128 11.01 -4.45 -2.48
N ALA A 129 10.01 -5.27 -2.80
CA ALA A 129 9.86 -5.83 -4.13
C ALA A 129 9.55 -4.71 -5.15
N PRO A 130 10.37 -4.49 -6.20
CA PRO A 130 10.05 -3.52 -7.24
C PRO A 130 8.74 -3.93 -7.95
N ALA A 131 7.94 -2.95 -8.38
CA ALA A 131 6.60 -3.17 -8.92
C ALA A 131 6.53 -4.22 -10.05
N SER A 132 7.60 -4.35 -10.84
CA SER A 132 7.75 -5.43 -11.84
C SER A 132 7.61 -6.83 -11.25
N LYS A 133 8.25 -7.14 -10.11
CA LYS A 133 8.14 -8.46 -9.45
C LYS A 133 6.70 -8.76 -9.00
N THR A 134 5.97 -7.74 -8.54
CA THR A 134 4.55 -7.88 -8.17
C THR A 134 3.70 -8.19 -9.40
N ILE A 135 3.91 -7.46 -10.51
CA ILE A 135 3.23 -7.71 -11.79
C ILE A 135 3.51 -9.13 -12.31
N HIS A 136 4.75 -9.62 -12.26
CA HIS A 136 5.07 -11.01 -12.63
C HIS A 136 4.27 -12.03 -11.81
N LYS A 137 4.28 -11.91 -10.48
CA LYS A 137 3.56 -12.84 -9.58
C LYS A 137 2.05 -12.83 -9.81
N GLU A 138 1.45 -11.65 -9.94
CA GLU A 138 0.02 -11.54 -10.26
C GLU A 138 -0.30 -12.16 -11.62
N LEU A 139 0.50 -11.86 -12.64
CA LEU A 139 0.30 -12.36 -14.00
C LEU A 139 0.40 -13.89 -14.08
N ASP A 140 1.38 -14.50 -13.39
CA ASP A 140 1.52 -15.96 -13.29
C ASP A 140 0.24 -16.60 -12.70
N ILE A 141 -0.29 -16.05 -11.61
CA ILE A 141 -1.51 -16.55 -10.94
C ILE A 141 -2.74 -16.41 -11.87
N TRP A 142 -2.87 -15.28 -12.57
CA TRP A 142 -4.04 -15.04 -13.42
C TRP A 142 -4.00 -15.80 -14.75
N GLU A 143 -2.82 -16.02 -15.34
CA GLU A 143 -2.66 -16.90 -16.52
C GLU A 143 -3.05 -18.36 -16.19
N ILE A 144 -2.67 -18.87 -15.02
CA ILE A 144 -3.11 -20.19 -14.54
C ILE A 144 -4.63 -20.22 -14.37
N LYS A 145 -5.22 -19.18 -13.75
CA LYS A 145 -6.68 -19.10 -13.54
C LYS A 145 -7.45 -19.06 -14.85
N VAL A 146 -7.07 -18.21 -15.80
CA VAL A 146 -7.76 -18.13 -17.10
C VAL A 146 -7.56 -19.42 -17.90
N GLY A 147 -6.35 -19.99 -17.94
CA GLY A 147 -6.07 -21.26 -18.60
C GLY A 147 -6.82 -22.45 -17.99
N ASN A 148 -7.12 -22.42 -16.68
CA ASN A 148 -7.99 -23.41 -16.03
C ASN A 148 -9.45 -23.28 -16.48
N TRP A 149 -9.97 -22.06 -16.63
CA TRP A 149 -11.32 -21.84 -17.14
C TRP A 149 -11.43 -22.17 -18.64
N MET A 150 -10.47 -21.73 -19.45
CA MET A 150 -10.46 -22.03 -20.90
C MET A 150 -10.38 -23.53 -21.21
N ARG A 151 -9.80 -24.35 -20.32
CA ARG A 151 -9.81 -25.82 -20.45
C ARG A 151 -11.11 -26.49 -19.99
N LYS A 152 -11.93 -25.82 -19.19
CA LYS A 152 -13.24 -26.32 -18.72
C LYS A 152 -14.38 -25.99 -19.68
N LEU A 153 -14.22 -24.95 -20.51
CA LEU A 153 -15.23 -24.50 -21.46
C LEU A 153 -15.08 -25.19 -22.82
N GLU A 154 -16.18 -25.28 -23.55
CA GLU A 154 -16.20 -25.85 -24.90
C GLU A 154 -15.55 -24.91 -25.91
N LYS A 155 -14.96 -25.48 -26.98
CA LYS A 155 -14.16 -24.73 -27.99
C LYS A 155 -14.94 -23.64 -28.75
N HIS A 156 -16.26 -23.60 -28.65
CA HIS A 156 -17.13 -22.65 -29.34
C HIS A 156 -17.92 -21.74 -28.37
N ASP A 157 -17.61 -21.73 -27.08
CA ASP A 157 -18.22 -20.82 -26.09
C ASP A 157 -17.85 -19.36 -26.40
N ASP A 158 -18.85 -18.47 -26.43
CA ASP A 158 -18.68 -17.01 -26.63
C ASP A 158 -17.69 -16.40 -25.61
N ARG A 159 -17.58 -16.97 -24.41
CA ARG A 159 -16.63 -16.55 -23.36
C ARG A 159 -15.16 -16.74 -23.75
N LEU A 160 -14.87 -17.58 -24.74
CA LEU A 160 -13.53 -17.79 -25.28
C LEU A 160 -13.20 -16.86 -26.46
N GLN A 161 -14.16 -16.09 -26.97
CA GLN A 161 -13.92 -15.18 -28.08
C GLN A 161 -13.03 -14.00 -27.66
N VAL A 162 -12.18 -13.57 -28.59
CA VAL A 162 -11.38 -12.35 -28.45
C VAL A 162 -12.03 -11.25 -29.28
N THR A 163 -12.61 -10.30 -28.57
CA THR A 163 -13.32 -9.11 -29.08
C THR A 163 -12.58 -7.81 -28.76
N VAL A 164 -11.71 -7.81 -27.74
CA VAL A 164 -10.93 -6.64 -27.34
C VAL A 164 -9.67 -6.44 -28.19
N LYS A 165 -9.36 -5.19 -28.48
CA LYS A 165 -8.06 -4.77 -29.04
C LYS A 165 -6.99 -4.71 -27.96
N GLU A 166 -5.71 -4.73 -28.40
CA GLU A 166 -4.55 -4.56 -27.53
C GLU A 166 -4.70 -3.32 -26.64
N TYR A 167 -4.97 -2.17 -27.24
CA TYR A 167 -5.27 -0.93 -26.53
C TYR A 167 -6.76 -0.60 -26.67
N PRO A 168 -7.42 -0.07 -25.62
CA PRO A 168 -8.82 0.34 -25.70
C PRO A 168 -8.97 1.61 -26.53
N ASP A 169 -9.98 1.66 -27.41
CA ASP A 169 -10.30 2.83 -28.26
C ASP A 169 -11.01 3.95 -27.48
N ILE A 170 -10.58 4.24 -26.24
CA ILE A 170 -11.16 5.31 -25.41
C ILE A 170 -10.47 6.63 -25.71
N LYS A 171 -11.26 7.63 -26.14
CA LYS A 171 -10.84 9.02 -26.18
C LYS A 171 -10.84 9.56 -24.75
N VAL A 172 -9.67 9.91 -24.22
CA VAL A 172 -9.53 10.59 -22.92
C VAL A 172 -10.24 11.95 -23.03
N PRO A 173 -11.30 12.23 -22.24
CA PRO A 173 -11.98 13.53 -22.24
C PRO A 173 -11.08 14.62 -21.67
N LYS A 174 -11.46 15.89 -21.84
CA LYS A 174 -10.68 17.00 -21.24
C LYS A 174 -10.81 16.98 -19.72
N GLU A 175 -9.84 17.59 -19.05
CA GLU A 175 -9.79 17.64 -17.59
C GLU A 175 -11.06 18.26 -16.96
N ALA A 176 -11.64 19.29 -17.59
CA ALA A 176 -12.89 19.90 -17.16
C ALA A 176 -14.09 18.94 -17.28
N GLU A 177 -14.23 18.27 -18.42
CA GLU A 177 -15.29 17.28 -18.70
C GLU A 177 -15.22 16.12 -17.69
N LEU A 178 -14.01 15.64 -17.36
CA LEU A 178 -13.81 14.61 -16.33
C LEU A 178 -14.22 15.10 -14.92
N LYS A 179 -13.92 16.36 -14.56
CA LYS A 179 -14.34 16.94 -13.27
C LYS A 179 -15.86 17.01 -13.16
N GLU A 180 -16.55 17.44 -14.22
CA GLU A 180 -18.02 17.48 -14.27
C GLU A 180 -18.62 16.07 -14.11
N VAL A 181 -18.08 15.07 -14.80
CA VAL A 181 -18.51 13.66 -14.68
C VAL A 181 -18.35 13.16 -13.24
N PHE A 182 -17.22 13.41 -12.59
CA PHE A 182 -17.00 12.94 -11.21
C PHE A 182 -17.77 13.72 -10.15
N LEU A 183 -18.01 15.02 -10.35
CA LEU A 183 -18.91 15.81 -9.51
C LEU A 183 -20.34 15.29 -9.60
N LYS A 184 -20.82 15.00 -10.82
CA LYS A 184 -22.14 14.39 -11.04
C LYS A 184 -22.22 13.00 -10.40
N GLN A 185 -21.20 12.17 -10.54
CA GLN A 185 -21.13 10.85 -9.93
C GLN A 185 -21.22 10.89 -8.39
N LEU A 186 -20.56 11.86 -7.74
CA LEU A 186 -20.71 12.06 -6.29
C LEU A 186 -22.12 12.55 -5.91
N ALA A 187 -22.73 13.42 -6.72
CA ALA A 187 -24.08 13.90 -6.48
C ALA A 187 -25.14 12.79 -6.63
N GLU A 188 -24.99 11.91 -7.61
CA GLU A 188 -25.86 10.74 -7.80
C GLU A 188 -25.74 9.75 -6.63
N ASN A 189 -24.51 9.44 -6.19
CA ASN A 189 -24.28 8.58 -5.02
C ASN A 189 -24.84 9.21 -3.73
N ALA A 190 -24.67 10.51 -3.51
CA ALA A 190 -25.24 11.22 -2.37
C ALA A 190 -26.77 11.30 -2.42
N GLY A 191 -27.35 11.44 -3.62
CA GLY A 191 -28.80 11.39 -3.84
C GLY A 191 -29.40 10.02 -3.53
N MET A 192 -28.73 8.93 -3.92
CA MET A 192 -29.11 7.58 -3.51
C MET A 192 -29.00 7.38 -1.99
N ALA A 193 -27.92 7.85 -1.35
CA ALA A 193 -27.76 7.75 0.10
C ALA A 193 -28.85 8.51 0.88
N ALA A 194 -29.31 9.66 0.38
CA ALA A 194 -30.44 10.40 0.95
C ALA A 194 -31.80 9.72 0.73
N GLY A 195 -31.94 8.89 -0.32
CA GLY A 195 -33.18 8.20 -0.68
C GLY A 195 -33.50 6.93 0.15
N VAL A 196 -32.57 6.47 1.00
CA VAL A 196 -32.73 5.21 1.76
C VAL A 196 -33.48 5.38 3.11
N VAL A 197 -33.87 6.61 3.46
CA VAL A 197 -34.68 6.88 4.68
C VAL A 197 -36.11 7.31 4.34
N GLN A 198 -36.84 6.47 3.60
CA GLN A 198 -38.31 6.47 3.68
C GLN A 198 -38.92 5.11 3.32
N VAL A 199 -39.20 4.30 4.34
CA VAL A 199 -40.10 3.14 4.22
C VAL A 199 -41.50 3.57 4.65
N ASP A 200 -42.45 3.65 3.71
CA ASP A 200 -43.83 3.20 3.95
C ASP A 200 -44.57 2.90 2.63
N LYS A 201 -44.71 1.59 2.35
CA LYS A 201 -45.99 0.90 2.09
C LYS A 201 -47.08 1.65 1.27
N GLY A 202 -47.48 1.09 0.12
CA GLY A 202 -48.80 1.42 -0.45
C GLY A 202 -49.05 1.03 -1.91
N SER A 203 -49.79 -0.06 -2.11
CA SER A 203 -50.64 -0.42 -3.27
C SER A 203 -50.14 -0.23 -4.72
N ALA A 204 -50.16 -1.35 -5.45
CA ALA A 204 -50.38 -1.35 -6.89
C ALA A 204 -51.85 -1.07 -7.23
N ASP A 205 -52.11 -0.36 -8.34
CA ASP A 205 -53.04 -0.84 -9.37
C ASP A 205 -52.67 -0.24 -10.76
N LYS A 206 -53.24 -0.84 -11.80
CA LYS A 206 -53.01 -0.63 -13.23
C LYS A 206 -53.55 0.70 -13.76
N GLY A 207 -53.02 1.12 -14.91
CA GLY A 207 -53.93 1.36 -16.04
C GLY A 207 -53.61 2.44 -17.06
N LYS A 208 -53.28 1.97 -18.26
CA LYS A 208 -53.62 2.52 -19.59
C LYS A 208 -52.91 3.76 -20.15
N GLU A 209 -52.51 3.55 -21.40
CA GLU A 209 -52.14 4.51 -22.43
C GLU A 209 -53.24 5.54 -22.73
N ALA A 210 -52.83 6.75 -23.09
CA ALA A 210 -53.52 7.53 -24.13
C ALA A 210 -52.52 8.45 -24.84
N SER A 211 -52.46 8.35 -26.17
CA SER A 211 -51.74 9.28 -27.04
C SER A 211 -52.48 10.62 -27.13
N GLY A 212 -51.76 11.74 -27.12
CA GLY A 212 -52.34 13.09 -27.12
C GLY A 212 -51.36 14.14 -27.65
N ARG A 213 -51.23 14.22 -28.98
CA ARG A 213 -50.38 15.20 -29.68
C ARG A 213 -51.10 16.55 -29.75
N GLY A 214 -50.46 17.63 -29.31
CA GLY A 214 -51.04 18.99 -29.32
C GLY A 214 -49.98 20.09 -29.32
N ASP A 215 -49.74 20.68 -30.48
CA ASP A 215 -48.89 21.86 -30.69
C ASP A 215 -49.60 23.13 -30.19
N ALA A 216 -48.88 24.03 -29.49
CA ALA A 216 -49.06 25.49 -29.54
C ALA A 216 -48.14 26.23 -28.54
N ALA A 217 -47.10 26.91 -29.06
CA ALA A 217 -46.63 28.19 -28.52
C ALA A 217 -47.12 29.31 -29.47
N PRO A 218 -47.30 30.56 -29.02
CA PRO A 218 -46.16 31.49 -29.04
C PRO A 218 -46.17 32.61 -27.96
N SER A 219 -44.99 33.21 -27.73
CA SER A 219 -44.66 34.65 -27.48
C SER A 219 -45.46 35.52 -26.47
N SER A 220 -44.90 36.55 -25.79
CA SER A 220 -43.52 36.99 -25.48
C SER A 220 -43.54 38.27 -24.60
N GLU A 221 -42.74 38.34 -23.52
CA GLU A 221 -42.16 39.56 -22.88
C GLU A 221 -43.07 40.68 -22.29
N PRO A 222 -42.58 41.67 -21.50
CA PRO A 222 -41.49 41.68 -20.49
C PRO A 222 -41.76 42.46 -19.14
N VAL A 223 -40.97 42.13 -18.09
CA VAL A 223 -40.25 42.99 -17.09
C VAL A 223 -40.91 44.30 -16.53
N PRO A 224 -40.98 44.48 -15.19
CA PRO A 224 -40.01 45.35 -14.47
C PRO A 224 -39.41 44.79 -13.16
N GLN A 225 -38.15 45.17 -12.88
CA GLN A 225 -37.40 44.92 -11.63
C GLN A 225 -37.43 46.13 -10.68
N GLN A 226 -36.76 45.98 -9.51
CA GLN A 226 -36.06 46.97 -8.65
C GLN A 226 -36.67 47.16 -7.23
N PRO A 227 -35.91 47.64 -6.22
CA PRO A 227 -34.53 47.27 -5.85
C PRO A 227 -34.27 47.25 -4.31
N TYR A 228 -33.27 46.48 -3.82
CA TYR A 228 -32.57 46.88 -2.57
C TYR A 228 -31.15 46.29 -2.37
N THR A 229 -30.19 47.22 -2.36
CA THR A 229 -29.04 47.37 -1.45
C THR A 229 -28.13 46.19 -1.05
N SER A 230 -26.85 46.38 -1.35
CA SER A 230 -25.67 45.74 -0.77
C SER A 230 -25.51 45.94 0.74
N HIS A 231 -25.09 44.88 1.45
CA HIS A 231 -24.16 45.03 2.59
C HIS A 231 -23.18 43.86 2.66
N SER A 232 -21.89 44.19 2.69
CA SER A 232 -20.79 43.25 2.88
C SER A 232 -20.62 42.88 4.35
N LEU A 233 -20.42 41.60 4.66
CA LEU A 233 -19.81 41.17 5.91
C LEU A 233 -18.71 40.16 5.62
N SER A 234 -17.50 40.50 6.08
CA SER A 234 -16.29 39.70 5.97
C SER A 234 -16.26 38.59 7.02
N THR A 235 -16.06 37.34 6.59
CA THR A 235 -15.59 36.25 7.45
C THR A 235 -14.11 35.96 7.15
N PRO A 236 -13.30 35.52 8.13
CA PRO A 236 -11.88 35.26 7.92
C PRO A 236 -11.68 34.15 6.88
N GLN A 237 -11.00 34.47 5.79
CA GLN A 237 -10.65 33.49 4.77
C GLN A 237 -9.56 32.56 5.32
N ALA A 238 -9.94 31.33 5.66
CA ALA A 238 -8.96 30.27 5.91
C ALA A 238 -8.08 30.11 4.65
N PRO A 239 -6.74 30.12 4.77
CA PRO A 239 -5.88 30.12 3.60
C PRO A 239 -6.07 28.84 2.80
N ALA A 240 -6.43 29.00 1.53
CA ALA A 240 -6.54 27.89 0.59
C ALA A 240 -5.15 27.30 0.34
N ALA A 241 -4.83 26.20 1.00
CA ALA A 241 -3.51 25.59 0.97
C ALA A 241 -3.16 25.06 -0.44
N THR A 242 -2.50 25.90 -1.24
CA THR A 242 -1.78 25.50 -2.45
C THR A 242 -0.59 24.64 -2.03
N ASN A 243 -0.81 23.34 -1.85
CA ASN A 243 0.21 22.43 -1.34
C ASN A 243 1.31 22.20 -2.40
N VAL A 244 2.30 23.09 -2.43
CA VAL A 244 3.51 22.96 -3.25
C VAL A 244 4.26 21.74 -2.73
N ARG A 245 4.26 20.67 -3.54
CA ARG A 245 5.00 19.45 -3.20
C ARG A 245 6.47 19.80 -2.99
N HIS A 246 7.00 19.41 -1.84
CA HIS A 246 8.42 19.41 -1.57
C HIS A 246 8.96 17.97 -1.52
N GLU A 247 10.28 17.85 -1.65
CA GLU A 247 11.05 16.62 -1.50
C GLU A 247 12.40 17.00 -0.89
N TRP A 248 13.01 16.09 -0.13
CA TRP A 248 14.34 16.32 0.41
C TRP A 248 15.15 15.03 0.46
N TYR A 249 16.47 15.19 0.35
CA TYR A 249 17.45 14.15 0.60
C TYR A 249 18.65 14.76 1.32
N GLN A 250 19.57 13.91 1.79
CA GLN A 250 20.76 14.36 2.49
C GLN A 250 21.98 13.54 2.08
N THR A 251 23.14 14.17 2.15
CA THR A 251 24.45 13.52 2.08
C THR A 251 25.08 13.51 3.48
N HIS A 252 26.37 13.17 3.57
CA HIS A 252 27.14 13.32 4.81
C HIS A 252 27.16 14.79 5.29
N ASP A 253 27.27 15.74 4.35
CA ASP A 253 27.59 17.14 4.65
C ASP A 253 26.47 18.13 4.33
N THR A 254 25.48 17.73 3.52
CA THR A 254 24.41 18.62 3.05
C THR A 254 23.01 18.00 3.19
N VAL A 255 22.00 18.87 3.23
CA VAL A 255 20.58 18.55 3.08
C VAL A 255 20.06 19.34 1.90
N VAL A 256 19.48 18.67 0.92
CA VAL A 256 18.93 19.32 -0.28
C VAL A 256 17.41 19.25 -0.20
N VAL A 257 16.78 20.42 -0.16
CA VAL A 257 15.33 20.62 -0.15
C VAL A 257 14.90 21.14 -1.52
N THR A 258 13.91 20.50 -2.14
CA THR A 258 13.37 20.87 -3.45
C THR A 258 11.88 21.16 -3.35
N LEU A 259 11.45 22.36 -3.72
CA LEU A 259 10.04 22.74 -3.83
C LEU A 259 9.65 22.74 -5.32
N TYR A 260 8.66 21.94 -5.71
CA TYR A 260 8.20 21.82 -7.09
C TYR A 260 7.17 22.89 -7.47
N ALA A 261 7.64 24.14 -7.58
CA ALA A 261 6.85 25.28 -8.03
C ALA A 261 7.20 25.70 -9.47
N LYS A 262 6.18 25.82 -10.34
CA LYS A 262 6.35 26.23 -11.74
C LYS A 262 6.16 27.73 -11.90
N GLY A 263 6.99 28.36 -12.74
CA GLY A 263 6.84 29.76 -13.12
C GLY A 263 7.21 30.76 -12.03
N VAL A 264 7.97 30.35 -11.00
CA VAL A 264 8.42 31.25 -9.94
C VAL A 264 9.40 32.27 -10.52
N PRO A 265 9.11 33.59 -10.44
CA PRO A 265 10.04 34.62 -10.87
C PRO A 265 11.16 34.76 -9.85
N LYS A 266 12.41 34.51 -10.26
CA LYS A 266 13.61 34.56 -9.40
C LYS A 266 13.76 35.87 -8.61
N GLU A 267 13.27 36.99 -9.15
CA GLU A 267 13.35 38.32 -8.54
C GLU A 267 12.27 38.59 -7.47
N LYS A 268 11.25 37.75 -7.33
CA LYS A 268 10.19 37.88 -6.32
C LYS A 268 10.09 36.67 -5.39
N ALA A 269 11.05 35.75 -5.45
CA ALA A 269 11.19 34.68 -4.49
C ALA A 269 12.14 35.17 -3.38
N ASP A 270 11.59 35.34 -2.19
CA ASP A 270 12.35 35.64 -0.98
C ASP A 270 12.75 34.32 -0.30
N ILE A 271 14.02 34.20 0.06
CA ILE A 271 14.60 32.98 0.63
C ILE A 271 15.57 33.38 1.72
N ASP A 272 15.17 33.17 2.97
CA ASP A 272 16.01 33.42 4.15
C ASP A 272 16.49 32.08 4.74
N ILE A 273 17.80 31.99 4.96
CA ILE A 273 18.46 30.80 5.49
C ILE A 273 19.22 31.22 6.75
N GLN A 274 18.68 30.87 7.91
CA GLN A 274 19.33 31.08 9.20
C GLN A 274 20.05 29.81 9.65
N GLU A 275 20.73 29.85 10.80
CA GLU A 275 21.40 28.65 11.33
C GLU A 275 20.41 27.55 11.72
N ASP A 276 19.21 27.91 12.16
CA ASP A 276 18.19 26.99 12.69
C ASP A 276 16.81 27.13 12.05
N SER A 277 16.65 27.99 11.04
CA SER A 277 15.39 28.12 10.29
C SER A 277 15.58 28.36 8.79
N LEU A 278 14.60 27.94 7.98
CA LEU A 278 14.51 28.19 6.54
C LEU A 278 13.14 28.78 6.22
N CYS A 279 13.10 29.97 5.63
CA CYS A 279 11.89 30.61 5.12
C CYS A 279 11.99 30.77 3.60
N ILE A 280 10.96 30.34 2.87
CA ILE A 280 10.85 30.52 1.41
C ILE A 280 9.47 31.10 1.11
N THR A 281 9.41 32.31 0.56
CA THR A 281 8.15 32.96 0.17
C THR A 281 8.20 33.40 -1.29
N PHE A 282 7.15 33.11 -2.07
CA PHE A 282 7.04 33.57 -3.46
C PHE A 282 5.59 33.72 -3.93
N PRO A 283 5.32 34.65 -4.87
CA PRO A 283 3.99 34.82 -5.47
C PRO A 283 3.65 33.63 -6.37
N THR A 284 2.48 33.03 -6.14
CA THR A 284 1.94 31.96 -6.99
C THR A 284 1.12 32.54 -8.14
N ALA A 285 1.03 31.82 -9.26
CA ALA A 285 0.23 32.24 -10.44
C ALA A 285 -1.27 32.52 -10.15
N SER A 286 -1.79 32.05 -9.00
CA SER A 286 -3.13 32.34 -8.51
C SER A 286 -3.31 33.73 -7.88
N GLY A 287 -2.23 34.53 -7.78
CA GLY A 287 -2.25 35.87 -7.17
C GLY A 287 -2.09 35.89 -5.64
N SER A 288 -1.89 34.74 -5.01
CA SER A 288 -1.58 34.60 -3.59
C SER A 288 -0.10 34.24 -3.37
N ASP A 289 0.51 34.79 -2.33
CA ASP A 289 1.85 34.40 -1.91
C ASP A 289 1.81 33.01 -1.24
N PHE A 290 2.80 32.18 -1.54
CA PHE A 290 3.02 30.90 -0.91
C PHE A 290 4.27 31.00 -0.03
N SER A 291 4.17 30.54 1.22
CA SER A 291 5.27 30.47 2.17
C SER A 291 5.51 29.04 2.64
N PHE A 292 6.76 28.64 2.70
CA PHE A 292 7.23 27.37 3.25
C PHE A 292 8.30 27.69 4.30
N ASN A 293 8.00 27.34 5.55
CA ASN A 293 8.81 27.67 6.71
C ASN A 293 9.19 26.38 7.43
N LEU A 294 10.47 26.22 7.75
CA LEU A 294 10.98 25.18 8.63
C LEU A 294 11.61 25.90 9.83
N ASP A 295 10.96 25.83 10.98
CA ASP A 295 11.40 26.48 12.22
C ASP A 295 10.94 25.63 13.44
N PRO A 296 11.87 24.99 14.18
CA PRO A 296 13.30 24.89 13.91
C PRO A 296 13.61 23.80 12.87
N LEU A 297 14.74 23.93 12.19
CA LEU A 297 15.39 22.87 11.43
C LEU A 297 15.83 21.71 12.35
N PHE A 298 15.90 20.50 11.81
CA PHE A 298 16.25 19.30 12.60
C PHE A 298 17.61 19.43 13.32
N LEU A 299 18.58 20.08 12.68
CA LEU A 299 19.88 20.42 13.24
C LEU A 299 20.40 21.74 12.64
N PRO A 300 21.34 22.43 13.31
CA PRO A 300 21.93 23.64 12.78
C PRO A 300 22.65 23.47 11.44
N VAL A 301 22.48 24.46 10.56
CA VAL A 301 23.10 24.59 9.26
C VAL A 301 24.04 25.80 9.23
N ASP A 302 24.96 25.80 8.27
CA ASP A 302 25.81 26.95 7.98
C ASP A 302 25.16 27.79 6.87
N SER A 303 24.58 28.93 7.25
CA SER A 303 23.92 29.86 6.32
C SER A 303 24.88 30.43 5.27
N THR A 304 26.18 30.53 5.56
CA THR A 304 27.17 31.14 4.65
C THR A 304 27.58 30.22 3.50
N ASN A 305 27.64 28.90 3.75
CA ASN A 305 27.91 27.90 2.73
C ASN A 305 26.62 27.35 2.07
N SER A 306 25.45 27.59 2.67
CA SER A 306 24.16 27.19 2.11
C SER A 306 23.80 28.01 0.86
N LYS A 307 23.10 27.40 -0.09
CA LYS A 307 22.81 27.99 -1.41
C LYS A 307 21.41 27.70 -1.89
N ALA A 308 20.70 28.76 -2.32
CA ALA A 308 19.41 28.65 -3.01
C ALA A 308 19.54 28.82 -4.53
N SER A 309 18.66 28.16 -5.28
CA SER A 309 18.56 28.21 -6.75
C SER A 309 17.10 28.15 -7.18
N VAL A 310 16.59 29.26 -7.72
CA VAL A 310 15.25 29.34 -8.30
C VAL A 310 15.31 29.00 -9.79
N MET A 311 14.61 27.94 -10.20
CA MET A 311 14.46 27.50 -11.58
C MET A 311 13.01 27.68 -12.06
N SER A 312 12.76 27.54 -13.36
CA SER A 312 11.42 27.68 -13.95
C SER A 312 10.40 26.60 -13.53
N THR A 313 10.87 25.48 -12.98
CA THR A 313 10.04 24.31 -12.61
C THR A 313 10.17 23.87 -11.15
N LYS A 314 11.15 24.41 -10.41
CA LYS A 314 11.41 24.10 -9.00
C LYS A 314 12.28 25.19 -8.35
N ILE A 315 12.25 25.25 -7.02
CA ILE A 315 13.26 25.92 -6.19
C ILE A 315 14.06 24.82 -5.51
N GLU A 316 15.39 24.94 -5.52
CA GLU A 316 16.30 23.99 -4.87
C GLU A 316 17.17 24.73 -3.85
N ILE A 317 17.27 24.19 -2.64
CA ILE A 317 17.97 24.78 -1.50
C ILE A 317 18.93 23.72 -0.98
N ILE A 318 20.22 24.02 -1.02
CA ILE A 318 21.30 23.18 -0.52
C ILE A 318 21.72 23.77 0.82
N LEU A 319 21.28 23.13 1.91
CA LEU A 319 21.68 23.48 3.27
C LEU A 319 22.96 22.72 3.62
N HIS A 320 24.01 23.43 4.02
CA HIS A 320 25.24 22.82 4.53
C HIS A 320 25.10 22.53 6.03
N LYS A 321 25.34 21.30 6.45
CA LYS A 321 25.23 20.90 7.87
C LYS A 321 26.37 21.53 8.66
N LYS A 322 26.06 22.18 9.79
CA LYS A 322 27.08 22.75 10.69
C LYS A 322 27.99 21.68 11.31
N GLN A 323 27.54 20.42 11.34
CA GLN A 323 28.35 19.24 11.67
C GLN A 323 28.22 18.15 10.59
N PRO A 324 29.26 17.93 9.77
CA PRO A 324 29.40 16.77 8.89
C PRO A 324 29.11 15.43 9.58
N GLY A 325 28.42 14.53 8.88
CA GLY A 325 28.15 13.15 9.32
C GLY A 325 26.89 12.95 10.14
N GLN A 326 26.29 14.03 10.66
CA GLN A 326 25.06 13.93 11.43
C GLN A 326 23.86 13.61 10.51
N LYS A 327 23.14 12.51 10.78
CA LYS A 327 21.97 12.09 10.00
C LYS A 327 20.71 12.80 10.49
N TRP A 328 19.99 13.45 9.56
CA TRP A 328 18.72 14.10 9.84
C TRP A 328 17.58 13.07 9.84
N GLY A 329 16.73 13.09 10.86
CA GLY A 329 15.54 12.22 10.95
C GLY A 329 14.29 12.82 10.27
N GLY A 330 14.29 14.13 10.07
CA GLY A 330 13.28 14.92 9.38
C GLY A 330 13.89 16.25 8.93
N LEU A 331 13.09 17.15 8.37
CA LEU A 331 13.52 18.53 8.09
C LEU A 331 13.35 19.45 9.31
N GLU A 332 12.29 19.23 10.09
CA GLU A 332 11.96 19.98 11.30
C GLU A 332 12.55 19.30 12.54
N GLY A 333 12.96 20.11 13.52
CA GLY A 333 13.41 19.67 14.83
C GLY A 333 12.28 19.70 15.84
N THR A 334 12.27 18.75 16.79
CA THR A 334 11.41 18.88 17.97
C THR A 334 11.99 20.00 18.85
N SER A 335 11.22 21.07 19.05
CA SER A 335 11.62 22.20 19.89
C SER A 335 12.05 21.75 21.29
N ARG A 336 13.28 22.11 21.67
CA ARG A 336 13.74 21.99 23.05
C ARG A 336 13.24 23.23 23.80
N PRO A 337 12.55 23.11 24.95
CA PRO A 337 12.20 24.28 25.73
C PRO A 337 13.47 25.03 26.14
N THR A 338 13.42 26.34 25.98
CA THR A 338 14.51 27.27 26.31
C THR A 338 14.91 27.13 27.77
N ILE A 339 16.17 26.74 28.00
CA ILE A 339 16.81 26.97 29.30
C ILE A 339 17.16 28.45 29.31
N SER A 340 16.43 29.23 30.11
CA SER A 340 16.73 30.63 30.36
C SER A 340 18.08 30.77 31.05
N ASP A 341 18.90 31.66 30.51
CA ASP A 341 20.24 31.97 31.00
C ASP A 341 20.22 32.55 32.43
N SER A 342 21.24 32.22 33.23
CA SER A 342 21.53 32.80 34.55
C SER A 342 22.94 32.38 35.01
N THR A 343 23.92 33.23 34.67
CA THR A 343 25.18 33.43 35.43
C THR A 343 24.89 33.64 36.94
N GLU A 344 25.81 33.43 37.90
CA GLU A 344 27.28 33.37 37.89
C GLU A 344 27.80 32.74 39.21
N ASN A 345 28.88 31.93 39.17
CA ASN A 345 30.10 32.03 40.01
C ASN A 345 30.90 30.71 40.21
N ALA A 346 32.21 30.90 40.37
CA ALA A 346 33.31 29.92 40.25
C ALA A 346 33.80 29.42 41.65
N PRO A 347 34.96 28.71 41.85
CA PRO A 347 36.03 28.38 40.90
C PRO A 347 36.66 26.96 40.96
N ALA A 348 37.68 26.80 40.09
CA ALA A 348 38.37 25.58 39.66
C ALA A 348 39.30 24.85 40.67
N THR A 349 39.74 23.64 40.28
CA THR A 349 41.06 23.03 40.64
C THR A 349 41.55 22.11 39.50
N MET A 350 42.87 21.90 39.39
CA MET A 350 43.60 21.19 38.30
C MET A 350 43.95 19.71 38.71
N LEU A 351 44.72 18.85 38.02
CA LEU A 351 45.64 18.91 36.85
C LEU A 351 45.89 17.46 36.30
N SER A 352 46.50 17.30 35.10
CA SER A 352 47.39 16.18 34.65
C SER A 352 46.88 14.70 34.76
N ALA A 353 46.68 13.88 33.72
CA ALA A 353 47.55 13.40 32.61
C ALA A 353 48.38 12.09 32.88
N GLN A 354 47.92 10.98 32.25
CA GLN A 354 48.67 9.79 31.74
C GLN A 354 49.49 8.87 32.71
N PRO A 355 50.00 7.68 32.30
CA PRO A 355 49.21 6.47 31.97
C PRO A 355 49.78 5.15 32.58
N SER A 356 49.03 4.04 32.62
CA SER A 356 49.59 2.65 32.61
C SER A 356 48.53 1.56 32.40
N ILE A 357 49.00 0.41 31.89
CA ILE A 357 48.23 -0.80 31.52
C ILE A 357 48.19 -1.79 32.70
N ILE A 358 47.12 -2.60 32.84
CA ILE A 358 47.10 -4.04 33.19
C ILE A 358 45.65 -4.49 33.51
N THR A 359 45.23 -5.62 32.94
CA THR A 359 44.00 -6.39 33.23
C THR A 359 44.34 -7.66 34.04
N PRO A 360 43.38 -8.50 34.51
CA PRO A 360 41.95 -8.30 34.78
C PRO A 360 41.52 -8.80 36.19
N SER A 361 40.44 -8.26 36.75
CA SER A 361 39.56 -9.04 37.65
C SER A 361 38.16 -8.44 37.80
N THR A 362 37.24 -9.36 38.07
CA THR A 362 35.79 -9.31 38.25
C THR A 362 35.18 -8.15 39.08
N ASP A 363 33.98 -7.81 38.64
CA ASP A 363 32.74 -7.49 39.40
C ASP A 363 32.09 -6.08 39.32
N HIS A 364 30.77 -6.15 39.16
CA HIS A 364 29.72 -5.13 39.29
C HIS A 364 29.77 -3.84 38.46
N ALA A 365 29.12 -3.90 37.28
CA ALA A 365 28.35 -2.79 36.71
C ALA A 365 26.83 -3.04 36.93
N PRO A 366 25.98 -1.99 37.04
CA PRO A 366 24.61 -2.12 37.53
C PRO A 366 23.62 -2.71 36.51
N SER A 367 22.80 -3.66 36.96
CA SER A 367 21.78 -4.33 36.14
C SER A 367 20.57 -3.45 35.84
N TYR A 368 20.23 -3.34 34.55
CA TYR A 368 18.88 -2.99 34.10
C TYR A 368 17.96 -4.24 34.08
N PRO A 369 16.63 -4.09 34.22
CA PRO A 369 15.76 -5.22 34.54
C PRO A 369 15.45 -6.10 33.31
N THR A 370 15.88 -7.36 33.34
CA THR A 370 15.35 -8.41 32.45
C THR A 370 14.35 -9.29 33.21
N SER A 371 13.13 -9.39 32.67
CA SER A 371 12.06 -10.20 33.24
C SER A 371 11.97 -11.55 32.51
N SER A 372 12.62 -12.58 33.06
CA SER A 372 12.25 -13.96 32.75
C SER A 372 12.44 -14.85 33.98
N ARG A 373 11.32 -15.25 34.60
CA ARG A 373 11.27 -15.88 35.92
C ARG A 373 11.31 -17.42 35.85
N LYS A 374 12.07 -17.97 34.89
CA LYS A 374 12.27 -19.42 34.68
C LYS A 374 13.71 -19.69 34.26
N GLY A 375 14.42 -20.49 35.07
CA GLY A 375 15.78 -20.94 34.77
C GLY A 375 15.84 -21.93 33.61
N ALA A 376 17.06 -22.42 33.34
CA ALA A 376 17.36 -23.31 32.22
C ALA A 376 16.40 -24.51 32.13
N LYS A 377 16.02 -24.86 30.90
CA LYS A 377 15.06 -25.90 30.56
C LYS A 377 15.82 -27.08 29.97
N ASP A 378 15.78 -28.25 30.60
CA ASP A 378 16.45 -29.46 30.09
C ASP A 378 15.75 -29.97 28.82
N TRP A 379 16.36 -29.76 27.65
CA TRP A 379 15.75 -30.06 26.35
C TRP A 379 15.93 -31.52 25.87
N ASP A 380 16.93 -32.26 26.35
CA ASP A 380 17.13 -33.69 26.02
C ASP A 380 15.92 -34.57 26.36
N LYS A 381 15.21 -34.24 27.45
CA LYS A 381 13.98 -34.93 27.86
C LYS A 381 12.78 -34.64 26.95
N VAL A 382 12.84 -33.58 26.16
CA VAL A 382 11.79 -33.22 25.19
C VAL A 382 12.02 -33.95 23.87
N ALA A 383 13.26 -33.94 23.36
CA ALA A 383 13.64 -34.66 22.14
C ALA A 383 13.34 -36.18 22.25
N SER A 384 13.78 -36.81 23.35
CA SER A 384 13.56 -38.24 23.63
C SER A 384 12.09 -38.63 23.86
N SER A 385 11.18 -37.68 24.04
CA SER A 385 9.74 -37.95 24.19
C SER A 385 9.00 -38.06 22.85
N LEU A 386 9.54 -37.46 21.78
CA LEU A 386 8.91 -37.39 20.46
C LEU A 386 9.25 -38.57 19.54
N THR A 387 10.39 -39.24 19.76
CA THR A 387 10.85 -40.35 18.90
C THR A 387 10.22 -41.72 19.23
N LYS A 388 9.44 -41.84 20.32
CA LYS A 388 8.96 -43.14 20.83
C LYS A 388 7.70 -43.66 20.11
N LYS A 389 7.93 -44.28 18.94
CA LYS A 389 6.96 -44.90 18.02
C LYS A 389 5.99 -45.89 18.71
N LYS A 390 4.68 -45.62 18.71
CA LYS A 390 3.64 -46.51 19.25
C LYS A 390 3.20 -47.56 18.23
N LYS A 391 3.18 -48.84 18.63
CA LYS A 391 2.92 -50.00 17.74
C LYS A 391 1.43 -50.18 17.42
N LYS A 392 1.14 -50.62 16.19
CA LYS A 392 -0.18 -51.06 15.68
C LYS A 392 -0.72 -52.24 16.53
N GLN A 393 -2.02 -52.27 16.80
CA GLN A 393 -2.73 -53.45 17.28
C GLN A 393 -4.09 -53.59 16.59
N GLU A 394 -4.49 -54.82 16.28
CA GLU A 394 -5.57 -55.18 15.35
C GLU A 394 -6.25 -56.45 15.87
N SER A 395 -7.57 -56.46 16.09
CA SER A 395 -8.38 -57.70 16.15
C SER A 395 -9.90 -57.48 16.25
N LYS A 396 -10.63 -58.06 15.29
CA LYS A 396 -12.01 -58.67 15.32
C LYS A 396 -13.17 -57.90 15.99
N GLY A 397 -14.33 -57.62 15.36
CA GLY A 397 -14.96 -58.15 14.15
C GLY A 397 -16.36 -58.75 14.43
N LYS A 398 -17.37 -58.45 13.58
CA LYS A 398 -18.56 -59.31 13.29
C LYS A 398 -19.39 -58.79 12.11
N GLU A 399 -20.15 -59.69 11.47
CA GLU A 399 -20.83 -59.53 10.17
C GLU A 399 -22.35 -59.24 10.27
N HIS A 400 -22.89 -58.53 9.27
CA HIS A 400 -24.20 -58.76 8.57
C HIS A 400 -24.23 -57.73 7.40
N ASP A 401 -24.10 -58.08 6.12
CA ASP A 401 -25.01 -58.77 5.18
C ASP A 401 -26.16 -57.92 4.58
N SER A 402 -26.50 -58.24 3.32
CA SER A 402 -27.65 -57.88 2.46
C SER A 402 -27.80 -56.49 1.78
N THR A 403 -27.42 -56.47 0.48
CA THR A 403 -28.22 -56.05 -0.71
C THR A 403 -28.93 -54.69 -0.83
N ALA A 404 -28.45 -53.90 -1.80
CA ALA A 404 -29.15 -53.25 -2.93
C ALA A 404 -30.64 -52.81 -2.84
N ALA A 405 -30.91 -51.53 -3.15
CA ALA A 405 -31.79 -51.03 -4.23
C ALA A 405 -32.22 -49.56 -3.99
N ASP A 406 -32.07 -48.76 -5.05
CA ASP A 406 -32.86 -47.58 -5.50
C ASP A 406 -33.45 -46.48 -4.58
N ASP A 407 -33.57 -45.35 -5.28
CA ASP A 407 -34.60 -44.30 -5.22
C ASP A 407 -34.28 -42.92 -4.61
N ASP A 408 -34.67 -41.97 -5.46
CA ASP A 408 -34.58 -40.53 -5.45
C ASP A 408 -35.47 -39.91 -4.35
N GLN A 409 -34.96 -38.92 -3.58
CA GLN A 409 -35.50 -37.55 -3.59
C GLN A 409 -35.11 -36.66 -2.39
N LYS A 410 -34.95 -35.36 -2.75
CA LYS A 410 -35.31 -34.14 -2.01
C LYS A 410 -34.29 -33.42 -1.12
N GLU A 411 -33.80 -32.33 -1.71
CA GLU A 411 -33.59 -30.97 -1.16
C GLU A 411 -33.51 -30.73 0.35
N GLY A 412 -32.48 -29.97 0.76
CA GLY A 412 -32.57 -29.10 1.93
C GLY A 412 -31.23 -28.61 2.49
N ALA A 413 -31.18 -27.32 2.81
CA ALA A 413 -30.18 -26.60 3.62
C ALA A 413 -28.81 -26.26 2.98
N GLU A 414 -28.62 -24.95 2.86
CA GLU A 414 -27.34 -24.25 2.74
C GLU A 414 -26.67 -24.20 4.12
N ASP A 415 -25.34 -24.34 4.15
CA ASP A 415 -24.41 -23.77 5.15
C ASP A 415 -23.06 -23.70 4.40
N ASP A 416 -22.63 -22.51 3.96
CA ASP A 416 -21.66 -21.66 4.66
C ASP A 416 -20.42 -22.41 5.17
N ASP A 417 -19.31 -22.23 4.43
CA ASP A 417 -17.98 -22.40 5.01
C ASP A 417 -17.01 -21.47 4.25
N GLY A 418 -16.73 -20.32 4.86
CA GLY A 418 -15.79 -19.33 4.35
C GLY A 418 -14.36 -19.85 4.38
N VAL A 419 -13.86 -20.37 3.26
CA VAL A 419 -12.47 -20.82 3.15
C VAL A 419 -11.52 -19.62 3.14
N GLU A 420 -10.99 -19.26 4.30
CA GLU A 420 -9.75 -18.51 4.41
C GLU A 420 -8.65 -19.25 3.66
N SER A 421 -8.28 -18.73 2.49
CA SER A 421 -7.09 -19.18 1.76
C SER A 421 -5.83 -18.61 2.42
N ASP A 422 -5.51 -19.11 3.62
CA ASP A 422 -4.20 -18.89 4.23
C ASP A 422 -3.10 -19.39 3.28
N ASN A 423 -2.06 -18.58 3.11
CA ASN A 423 -0.99 -18.87 2.17
C ASN A 423 0.11 -19.66 2.87
N SER A 424 0.01 -20.99 2.86
CA SER A 424 1.16 -21.86 3.11
C SER A 424 1.40 -22.80 1.92
N ASP A 425 2.37 -22.39 1.10
CA ASP A 425 3.01 -23.22 0.08
C ASP A 425 3.84 -24.34 0.74
N TYR A 426 4.14 -25.38 -0.04
CA TYR A 426 4.75 -26.67 0.32
C TYR A 426 5.63 -26.72 1.59
N GLY A 427 5.19 -27.55 2.55
CA GLY A 427 6.01 -28.02 3.66
C GLY A 427 5.27 -29.10 4.45
N THR A 428 5.65 -30.37 4.26
CA THR A 428 5.08 -31.55 4.94
C THR A 428 4.85 -31.29 6.42
N GLY A 429 3.64 -31.57 6.91
CA GLY A 429 3.19 -31.28 8.28
C GLY A 429 3.85 -32.14 9.37
N ASP A 430 5.17 -32.01 9.52
CA ASP A 430 5.92 -32.53 10.64
C ASP A 430 5.65 -31.66 11.89
N PRO A 431 5.17 -32.23 13.01
CA PRO A 431 5.03 -31.50 14.28
C PRO A 431 6.29 -30.76 14.73
N VAL A 432 7.48 -31.24 14.32
CA VAL A 432 8.79 -30.64 14.62
C VAL A 432 8.96 -29.27 13.94
N ASP A 433 8.56 -29.13 12.67
CA ASP A 433 8.69 -27.85 11.94
C ASP A 433 7.73 -26.78 12.49
N SER A 434 6.50 -27.17 12.85
CA SER A 434 5.54 -26.30 13.53
C SER A 434 6.07 -25.82 14.90
N PHE A 435 6.75 -26.69 15.64
CA PHE A 435 7.42 -26.32 16.90
C PHE A 435 8.53 -25.29 16.68
N PHE A 436 9.40 -25.46 15.67
CA PHE A 436 10.47 -24.50 15.37
C PHE A 436 9.95 -23.16 14.87
N LYS A 437 8.91 -23.15 14.02
CA LYS A 437 8.22 -21.92 13.59
C LYS A 437 7.67 -21.14 14.79
N LYS A 438 7.04 -21.83 15.74
CA LYS A 438 6.51 -21.22 16.98
C LYS A 438 7.61 -20.70 17.90
N LEU A 439 8.75 -21.40 18.00
CA LEU A 439 9.91 -20.95 18.77
C LEU A 439 10.52 -19.68 18.16
N TYR A 440 10.74 -19.66 16.84
CA TYR A 440 11.32 -18.52 16.13
C TYR A 440 10.45 -17.26 16.19
N ALA A 441 9.13 -17.41 16.04
CA ALA A 441 8.18 -16.28 16.08
C ALA A 441 8.17 -15.55 17.44
N ASN A 442 8.38 -16.29 18.54
CA ASN A 442 8.34 -15.77 19.91
C ASN A 442 9.73 -15.46 20.50
N ALA A 443 10.82 -15.81 19.80
CA ALA A 443 12.18 -15.53 20.22
C ALA A 443 12.53 -14.03 20.13
N ASP A 444 13.47 -13.57 20.96
CA ASP A 444 14.11 -12.27 20.84
C ASP A 444 15.07 -12.21 19.61
N PRO A 445 15.52 -11.02 19.17
CA PRO A 445 16.34 -10.89 17.96
C PRO A 445 17.67 -11.65 17.98
N ASP A 446 18.32 -11.79 19.14
CA ASP A 446 19.61 -12.47 19.23
C ASP A 446 19.42 -13.99 19.28
N THR A 447 18.38 -14.50 19.97
CA THR A 447 17.97 -15.91 19.87
C THR A 447 17.62 -16.29 18.43
N ARG A 448 16.90 -15.43 17.68
CA ARG A 448 16.61 -15.67 16.24
C ARG A 448 17.89 -15.75 15.41
N ARG A 449 18.87 -14.87 15.67
CA ARG A 449 20.17 -14.88 14.99
C ARG A 449 20.97 -16.13 15.31
N ALA A 450 20.96 -16.59 16.56
CA ALA A 450 21.59 -17.84 16.98
C ALA A 450 20.98 -19.04 16.24
N MET A 451 19.65 -19.14 16.25
CA MET A 451 18.90 -20.21 15.58
C MET A 451 19.21 -20.28 14.08
N VAL A 452 19.19 -19.13 13.39
CA VAL A 452 19.52 -19.05 11.96
C VAL A 452 20.97 -19.44 11.72
N LYS A 453 21.92 -18.85 12.46
CA LYS A 453 23.35 -19.11 12.25
C LYS A 453 23.71 -20.57 12.53
N SER A 454 23.23 -21.17 13.62
CA SER A 454 23.50 -22.58 13.93
C SER A 454 22.88 -23.52 12.89
N TYR A 455 21.65 -23.24 12.43
CA TYR A 455 20.97 -24.08 11.45
C TYR A 455 21.72 -24.08 10.10
N TYR A 456 22.19 -22.91 9.65
CA TYR A 456 22.99 -22.83 8.42
C TYR A 456 24.41 -23.42 8.57
N GLU A 457 25.10 -23.21 9.69
CA GLU A 457 26.47 -23.71 9.86
C GLU A 457 26.56 -25.22 10.11
N SER A 458 25.50 -25.82 10.67
CA SER A 458 25.39 -27.25 10.94
C SER A 458 24.65 -28.04 9.84
N GLU A 459 24.37 -27.41 8.69
CA GLU A 459 23.60 -28.00 7.58
C GLU A 459 22.23 -28.58 8.02
N GLY A 460 21.61 -27.94 9.01
CA GLY A 460 20.32 -28.34 9.58
C GLY A 460 20.37 -29.38 10.69
N THR A 461 21.56 -29.83 11.12
CA THR A 461 21.71 -30.87 12.15
C THR A 461 21.69 -30.34 13.60
N ALA A 462 22.01 -29.06 13.83
CA ALA A 462 22.07 -28.46 15.16
C ALA A 462 21.36 -27.10 15.22
N LEU A 463 20.58 -26.89 16.29
CA LEU A 463 19.86 -25.65 16.55
C LEU A 463 20.21 -25.13 17.94
N SER A 464 20.88 -23.97 18.01
CA SER A 464 21.21 -23.29 19.25
C SER A 464 20.48 -21.95 19.35
N THR A 465 20.04 -21.62 20.56
CA THR A 465 19.35 -20.37 20.88
C THR A 465 20.27 -19.33 21.55
N ASN A 466 21.53 -19.67 21.82
CA ASN A 466 22.46 -18.78 22.54
C ASN A 466 23.43 -18.05 21.59
N TRP A 467 23.17 -16.77 21.31
CA TRP A 467 24.04 -15.93 20.48
C TRP A 467 25.43 -15.71 21.07
N SER A 468 25.58 -15.77 22.40
CA SER A 468 26.88 -15.53 23.06
C SER A 468 27.90 -16.67 22.87
N GLU A 469 27.45 -17.84 22.42
CA GLU A 469 28.26 -19.01 22.06
C GLU A 469 28.40 -19.08 20.53
N VAL A 470 27.27 -19.13 19.82
CA VAL A 470 27.20 -19.23 18.35
C VAL A 470 27.84 -18.02 17.66
N GLY A 471 27.85 -16.84 18.29
CA GLY A 471 28.52 -15.65 17.77
C GLY A 471 30.06 -15.72 17.78
N LYS A 472 30.67 -16.58 18.62
CA LYS A 472 32.13 -16.62 18.85
C LYS A 472 32.87 -17.70 18.06
N GLY A 473 32.18 -18.69 17.52
CA GLY A 473 32.76 -19.80 16.77
C GLY A 473 31.83 -20.31 15.66
N LYS A 474 32.28 -21.34 14.94
CA LYS A 474 31.43 -22.09 14.00
C LYS A 474 30.69 -23.19 14.76
N VAL A 475 29.43 -23.43 14.43
CA VAL A 475 28.69 -24.62 14.92
C VAL A 475 29.05 -25.84 14.08
N GLU A 476 29.53 -26.90 14.72
CA GLU A 476 29.89 -28.15 14.04
C GLU A 476 28.66 -28.99 13.67
N VAL A 477 28.80 -29.77 12.59
CA VAL A 477 27.76 -30.71 12.12
C VAL A 477 27.76 -31.93 13.03
N ALA A 478 26.62 -32.21 13.68
CA ALA A 478 26.43 -33.36 14.54
C ALA A 478 25.40 -34.31 13.89
N PRO A 479 25.82 -35.28 13.06
CA PRO A 479 24.88 -36.22 12.44
C PRO A 479 24.13 -37.02 13.53
N PRO A 480 22.86 -37.37 13.30
CA PRO A 480 22.09 -38.16 14.26
C PRO A 480 22.76 -39.52 14.45
N SER A 481 23.02 -39.89 15.70
CA SER A 481 23.49 -41.22 16.08
C SER A 481 22.38 -42.25 15.91
N ASP A 482 22.66 -43.33 15.17
CA ASP A 482 21.76 -44.49 15.03
C ASP A 482 21.70 -45.29 16.35
N ASP A 483 20.65 -45.08 17.15
CA ASP A 483 20.28 -45.85 18.37
C ASP A 483 18.73 -45.98 18.49
#